data_AF-A0A8X7NNG0-F1
#
_entry.id   AF-A0A8X7NNG0-F1
#
_cell.length_a   1.000
_cell.length_b   1.000
_cell.length_c   1.000
_cell.angle_alpha   90.00
_cell.angle_beta   90.00
_cell.angle_gamma   90.00
#
_symmetry.space_group_name_H-M   'P 1'
#
loop_
_entity.id
_entity.type
_entity.pdbx_description
1 polymer ?
#
loop_
_entity_poly.entity_id
_entity_poly.type
_entity_poly.pdbx_seq_one_letter_code
_entity_poly.pdbx_strand_id
1 'polypeptide(L)'
;MLRENDEETFEDEPILYVRSDLEGSDFDSRRKSATDFLRELKELNSELLTTTVMKYVDQFLSFADNDWKHKDTAIYLFSSLATKGSVTNVGVTSTNVLVDVVDFFSKNIAHDLESNEVHPILQVDAIKYIFTFRNQLTKDQLLITIPRLINHLEVNSNVVVYTYSAITIEKLLSMTNFSQGHQPVFDKNDIEPFVTPLLTKLFNLILMNSTTSPEKLAENEFLMKCIMRVLNTCEDLFSERVTIIDQLLQILKITAKNPSNPKFSHYTFESLALLFKYGAQQDPKNINQYIEHAIPGLLDILSEDVQEYVPYTFQILAYLLEKYPKSSGLPETYKSLIQPLMSPSVWQFKGNIPGITRLLISILEHDPTFFVEANHLTPLLGVFQNLLASKANDIYGFDLVQSILLNVPLSSLQPYLSNIARLILTRLQKSRTDKFVKRFIVFLNVLTTVNLSDVKYTNSDAVSGGDFIMQLINSVQSGLFGQIYSSFMLRTSSVLANLQDKKLLILVLVCC
;
A
#
# COMPACT_ATOMS: atom_id res chain seq x y z
N MET A 1 11.63 -35.84 1.69
CA MET A 1 12.58 -35.38 2.70
C MET A 1 13.21 -34.08 2.24
N LEU A 2 13.45 -33.18 3.18
CA LEU A 2 14.19 -31.94 2.98
C LEU A 2 15.63 -32.26 2.55
N ARG A 3 16.20 -31.44 1.65
CA ARG A 3 17.59 -31.61 1.21
C ARG A 3 18.53 -30.92 2.20
N GLU A 4 19.75 -31.43 2.34
CA GLU A 4 20.80 -30.80 3.15
C GLU A 4 21.03 -29.35 2.72
N ASN A 5 21.06 -29.05 1.41
CA ASN A 5 21.18 -27.68 0.92
C ASN A 5 20.04 -26.74 1.38
N ASP A 6 18.82 -27.27 1.55
CA ASP A 6 17.69 -26.48 2.06
C ASP A 6 17.85 -26.25 3.58
N GLU A 7 18.46 -27.19 4.31
CA GLU A 7 18.84 -27.05 5.73
C GLU A 7 19.98 -26.02 5.90
N GLU A 8 21.02 -26.07 5.06
CA GLU A 8 22.11 -25.08 5.04
C GLU A 8 21.57 -23.67 4.76
N THR A 9 20.70 -23.52 3.75
CA THR A 9 20.08 -22.21 3.45
C THR A 9 19.20 -21.72 4.60
N PHE A 10 18.52 -22.63 5.31
CA PHE A 10 17.72 -22.29 6.49
C PHE A 10 18.58 -21.73 7.65
N GLU A 11 19.79 -22.26 7.83
CA GLU A 11 20.71 -21.84 8.88
C GLU A 11 21.51 -20.59 8.51
N ASP A 12 22.07 -20.55 7.30
CA ASP A 12 23.01 -19.51 6.85
C ASP A 12 22.32 -18.28 6.25
N GLU A 13 21.23 -18.47 5.50
CA GLU A 13 20.51 -17.41 4.78
C GLU A 13 18.99 -17.43 5.06
N PRO A 14 18.57 -17.27 6.33
CA PRO A 14 17.19 -17.52 6.76
C PRO A 14 16.14 -16.65 6.05
N ILE A 15 16.47 -15.40 5.73
CA ILE A 15 15.55 -14.52 5.00
C ILE A 15 15.43 -14.92 3.53
N LEU A 16 16.52 -15.41 2.92
CA LEU A 16 16.47 -15.94 1.55
C LEU A 16 15.66 -17.23 1.48
N TYR A 17 15.81 -18.10 2.48
CA TYR A 17 14.99 -19.31 2.63
C TYR A 17 13.49 -18.96 2.63
N VAL A 18 13.07 -18.01 3.48
CA VAL A 18 11.66 -17.59 3.57
C VAL A 18 11.16 -17.00 2.25
N ARG A 19 11.92 -16.11 1.61
CA ARG A 19 11.53 -15.51 0.32
C ARG A 19 11.37 -16.56 -0.77
N SER A 20 12.33 -17.49 -0.87
CA SER A 20 12.32 -18.54 -1.87
C SER A 20 11.13 -19.49 -1.72
N ASP A 21 10.82 -19.87 -0.47
CA ASP A 21 9.68 -20.73 -0.17
C ASP A 21 8.33 -20.05 -0.48
N LEU A 22 8.18 -18.75 -0.18
CA LEU A 22 6.95 -17.99 -0.45
C LEU A 22 6.74 -17.65 -1.94
N GLU A 23 7.81 -17.26 -2.64
CA GLU A 23 7.75 -16.89 -4.06
C GLU A 23 7.68 -18.12 -4.97
N GLY A 24 7.92 -19.31 -4.41
CA GLY A 24 7.88 -20.58 -5.12
C GLY A 24 9.01 -20.74 -6.12
N SER A 25 10.14 -20.06 -5.93
CA SER A 25 11.31 -20.09 -6.83
C SER A 25 11.92 -21.49 -7.01
N ASP A 26 11.48 -22.45 -6.18
CA ASP A 26 11.77 -23.87 -6.22
C ASP A 26 11.03 -24.66 -7.34
N PHE A 27 10.62 -24.01 -8.43
CA PHE A 27 9.88 -24.64 -9.54
C PHE A 27 10.57 -25.89 -10.12
N ASP A 28 11.89 -26.00 -10.02
CA ASP A 28 12.68 -27.14 -10.54
C ASP A 28 13.25 -28.08 -9.45
N SER A 29 12.80 -27.97 -8.18
CA SER A 29 13.27 -28.90 -7.16
C SER A 29 12.63 -30.29 -7.33
N ARG A 30 13.39 -31.36 -7.02
CA ARG A 30 12.86 -32.74 -7.04
C ARG A 30 11.67 -32.90 -6.08
N ARG A 31 11.71 -32.23 -4.93
CA ARG A 31 10.62 -32.24 -3.92
C ARG A 31 9.35 -31.64 -4.52
N LYS A 32 9.45 -30.49 -5.19
CA LYS A 32 8.34 -29.82 -5.84
C LYS A 32 7.79 -30.62 -7.02
N SER A 33 8.66 -31.09 -7.92
CA SER A 33 8.29 -31.90 -9.09
C SER A 33 7.56 -33.19 -8.70
N ALA A 34 8.06 -33.92 -7.69
CA ALA A 34 7.40 -35.13 -7.19
C ALA A 34 6.01 -34.83 -6.60
N THR A 35 5.87 -33.67 -5.96
CA THR A 35 4.60 -33.23 -5.35
C THR A 35 3.59 -32.81 -6.39
N ASP A 36 4.01 -32.09 -7.44
CA ASP A 36 3.13 -31.72 -8.53
C ASP A 36 2.70 -32.96 -9.32
N PHE A 37 3.59 -33.93 -9.53
CA PHE A 37 3.20 -35.24 -10.07
C PHE A 37 2.17 -35.96 -9.20
N LEU A 38 2.36 -35.95 -7.86
CA LEU A 38 1.38 -36.51 -6.94
C LEU A 38 0.01 -35.83 -7.04
N ARG A 39 -0.02 -34.51 -7.24
CA ARG A 39 -1.26 -33.74 -7.43
C ARG A 39 -1.97 -34.15 -8.71
N GLU A 40 -1.25 -34.32 -9.82
CA GLU A 40 -1.84 -34.80 -11.08
C GLU A 40 -2.42 -36.21 -10.93
N LEU A 41 -1.73 -37.12 -10.23
CA LEU A 41 -2.26 -38.46 -9.96
C LEU A 41 -3.55 -38.44 -9.11
N LYS A 42 -3.68 -37.45 -8.22
CA LYS A 42 -4.86 -37.31 -7.36
C LYS A 42 -6.12 -37.01 -8.17
N GLU A 43 -5.98 -36.25 -9.26
CA GLU A 43 -7.09 -35.93 -10.15
C GLU A 43 -7.58 -37.17 -10.94
N LEU A 44 -6.73 -38.20 -11.11
CA LEU A 44 -7.09 -39.45 -11.78
C LEU A 44 -7.81 -40.44 -10.86
N ASN A 45 -7.31 -40.65 -9.64
CA ASN A 45 -7.94 -41.51 -8.64
C ASN A 45 -7.60 -41.05 -7.22
N SER A 46 -8.45 -40.17 -6.69
CA SER A 46 -8.23 -39.55 -5.39
C SER A 46 -8.27 -40.56 -4.23
N GLU A 47 -9.15 -41.55 -4.26
CA GLU A 47 -9.31 -42.51 -3.17
C GLU A 47 -8.09 -43.43 -3.03
N LEU A 48 -7.71 -44.11 -4.12
CA LEU A 48 -6.55 -45.02 -4.12
C LEU A 48 -5.27 -44.28 -3.71
N LEU A 49 -5.06 -43.09 -4.26
CA LEU A 49 -3.87 -42.30 -3.95
C LEU A 49 -3.87 -41.84 -2.50
N THR A 50 -5.01 -41.35 -1.99
CA THR A 50 -5.15 -40.92 -0.60
C THR A 50 -4.85 -42.06 0.36
N THR A 51 -5.48 -43.22 0.18
CA THR A 51 -5.23 -44.40 1.02
C THR A 51 -3.77 -44.85 0.98
N THR A 52 -3.12 -44.76 -0.18
CA THR A 52 -1.72 -45.18 -0.34
C THR A 52 -0.76 -44.19 0.33
N VAL A 53 -0.93 -42.89 0.08
CA VAL A 53 -0.07 -41.85 0.66
C VAL A 53 -0.24 -41.78 2.17
N MET A 54 -1.45 -41.92 2.70
CA MET A 54 -1.69 -41.91 4.15
C MET A 54 -0.96 -43.02 4.89
N LYS A 55 -0.81 -44.22 4.29
CA LYS A 55 0.02 -45.28 4.89
C LYS A 55 1.48 -44.84 5.09
N TYR A 56 2.03 -44.10 4.13
CA TYR A 56 3.38 -43.54 4.25
C TYR A 56 3.43 -42.39 5.26
N VAL A 57 2.42 -41.52 5.30
CA VAL A 57 2.30 -40.47 6.32
C VAL A 57 2.33 -41.08 7.73
N ASP A 58 1.48 -42.08 7.99
CA ASP A 58 1.43 -42.77 9.28
C ASP A 58 2.75 -43.48 9.61
N GLN A 59 3.38 -44.11 8.62
CA GLN A 59 4.70 -44.72 8.77
C GLN A 59 5.76 -43.67 9.16
N PHE A 60 5.81 -42.53 8.49
CA PHE A 60 6.75 -41.46 8.81
C PHE A 60 6.48 -40.87 10.21
N LEU A 61 5.22 -40.67 10.58
CA LEU A 61 4.85 -40.22 11.93
C LEU A 61 5.29 -41.22 13.01
N SER A 62 5.25 -42.52 12.75
CA SER A 62 5.73 -43.53 13.71
C SER A 62 7.23 -43.47 14.00
N PHE A 63 8.01 -42.82 13.12
CA PHE A 63 9.44 -42.61 13.29
C PHE A 63 9.80 -41.20 13.75
N ALA A 64 8.81 -40.33 13.97
CA ALA A 64 9.01 -38.90 14.27
C ALA A 64 9.81 -38.65 15.56
N ASP A 65 9.65 -39.50 16.58
CA ASP A 65 10.35 -39.36 17.86
C ASP A 65 11.86 -39.61 17.74
N ASN A 66 12.29 -40.37 16.72
CA ASN A 66 13.70 -40.71 16.50
C ASN A 66 14.40 -39.69 15.61
N ASP A 67 13.69 -39.12 14.62
CA ASP A 67 14.24 -38.18 13.65
C ASP A 67 13.15 -37.25 13.12
N TRP A 68 13.31 -35.96 13.44
CA TRP A 68 12.38 -34.89 13.08
C TRP A 68 12.14 -34.79 11.56
N LYS A 69 13.10 -35.23 10.72
CA LYS A 69 12.97 -35.20 9.25
C LYS A 69 11.82 -36.07 8.74
N HIS A 70 11.50 -37.14 9.47
CA HIS A 70 10.35 -37.99 9.16
C HIS A 70 9.05 -37.22 9.39
N LYS A 71 8.97 -36.43 10.47
CA LYS A 71 7.81 -35.60 10.77
C LYS A 71 7.62 -34.46 9.74
N ASP A 72 8.67 -33.73 9.35
CA ASP A 72 8.61 -32.75 8.22
C ASP A 72 8.03 -33.42 6.97
N THR A 73 8.58 -34.60 6.61
CA THR A 73 8.14 -35.31 5.41
C THR A 73 6.68 -35.74 5.49
N ALA A 74 6.22 -36.20 6.66
CA ALA A 74 4.83 -36.55 6.90
C ALA A 74 3.89 -35.33 6.74
N ILE A 75 4.25 -34.20 7.36
CA ILE A 75 3.47 -32.95 7.30
C ILE A 75 3.39 -32.44 5.86
N TYR A 76 4.51 -32.47 5.14
CA TYR A 76 4.58 -32.02 3.75
C TYR A 76 3.75 -32.89 2.80
N LEU A 77 3.83 -34.21 2.94
CA LEU A 77 3.01 -35.16 2.16
C LEU A 77 1.53 -35.01 2.45
N PHE A 78 1.16 -34.94 3.74
CA PHE A 78 -0.22 -34.72 4.16
C PHE A 78 -0.76 -33.40 3.58
N SER A 79 -0.02 -32.31 3.72
CA SER A 79 -0.44 -30.98 3.23
C SER A 79 -0.65 -30.96 1.71
N SER A 80 0.22 -31.66 0.98
CA SER A 80 0.14 -31.81 -0.48
C SER A 80 -1.06 -32.65 -0.92
N LEU A 81 -1.39 -33.69 -0.15
CA LEU A 81 -2.55 -34.55 -0.39
C LEU A 81 -3.86 -33.81 -0.07
N ALA A 82 -3.90 -33.12 1.07
CA ALA A 82 -5.05 -32.39 1.60
C ALA A 82 -5.45 -31.19 0.74
N THR A 83 -4.50 -30.50 0.10
CA THR A 83 -4.77 -29.32 -0.72
C THR A 83 -5.40 -29.68 -2.07
N LYS A 84 -6.58 -29.17 -2.43
CA LYS A 84 -7.11 -29.26 -3.80
C LYS A 84 -6.77 -27.99 -4.58
N GLY A 85 -6.22 -28.15 -5.79
CA GLY A 85 -5.69 -27.04 -6.60
C GLY A 85 -4.37 -26.49 -6.07
N SER A 86 -4.06 -25.24 -6.42
CA SER A 86 -2.86 -24.53 -5.96
C SER A 86 -3.15 -23.61 -4.77
N VAL A 87 -2.19 -23.48 -3.86
CA VAL A 87 -2.24 -22.48 -2.79
C VAL A 87 -2.06 -21.11 -3.42
N THR A 88 -3.03 -20.21 -3.20
CA THR A 88 -2.95 -18.82 -3.70
C THR A 88 -2.61 -17.86 -2.57
N ASN A 89 -2.51 -16.56 -2.87
CA ASN A 89 -2.35 -15.53 -1.84
C ASN A 89 -3.47 -15.58 -0.76
N VAL A 90 -4.65 -16.11 -1.08
CA VAL A 90 -5.74 -16.24 -0.11
C VAL A 90 -5.64 -17.53 0.73
N GLY A 91 -4.70 -18.43 0.43
CA GLY A 91 -4.54 -19.73 1.09
C GLY A 91 -5.20 -20.85 0.31
N VAL A 92 -5.44 -21.99 0.96
CA VAL A 92 -6.20 -23.10 0.37
C VAL A 92 -7.69 -22.73 0.36
N THR A 93 -8.37 -22.94 -0.77
CA THR A 93 -9.82 -22.66 -0.90
C THR A 93 -10.67 -23.92 -0.78
N SER A 94 -10.10 -25.10 -1.05
CA SER A 94 -10.78 -26.38 -0.94
C SER A 94 -9.80 -27.48 -0.56
N THR A 95 -10.28 -28.46 0.20
CA THR A 95 -9.49 -29.59 0.67
C THR A 95 -10.02 -30.92 0.15
N ASN A 96 -9.16 -31.94 0.21
CA ASN A 96 -9.53 -33.32 -0.02
C ASN A 96 -10.42 -33.80 1.13
N VAL A 97 -11.68 -34.13 0.83
CA VAL A 97 -12.68 -34.57 1.80
C VAL A 97 -12.35 -35.91 2.48
N LEU A 98 -11.39 -36.65 1.92
CA LEU A 98 -10.94 -37.93 2.45
C LEU A 98 -9.95 -37.79 3.62
N VAL A 99 -9.51 -36.57 3.94
CA VAL A 99 -8.61 -36.29 5.06
C VAL A 99 -9.14 -35.12 5.88
N ASP A 100 -8.93 -35.17 7.19
CA ASP A 100 -9.35 -34.12 8.11
C ASP A 100 -8.15 -33.27 8.52
N VAL A 101 -8.11 -32.03 8.01
CA VAL A 101 -7.03 -31.07 8.29
C VAL A 101 -7.05 -30.55 9.72
N VAL A 102 -8.21 -30.57 10.39
CA VAL A 102 -8.37 -30.11 11.76
C VAL A 102 -7.91 -31.21 12.72
N ASP A 103 -8.33 -32.45 12.49
CA ASP A 103 -7.87 -33.60 13.28
C ASP A 103 -6.35 -33.80 13.16
N PHE A 104 -5.79 -33.69 11.95
CA PHE A 104 -4.35 -33.76 11.75
C PHE A 104 -3.60 -32.64 12.48
N PHE A 105 -4.14 -31.42 12.48
CA PHE A 105 -3.57 -30.30 13.23
C PHE A 105 -3.53 -30.61 14.73
N SER A 106 -4.65 -31.02 15.31
CA SER A 106 -4.76 -31.30 16.74
C SER A 106 -3.83 -32.43 17.19
N LYS A 107 -3.67 -33.48 16.39
CA LYS A 107 -2.85 -34.65 16.75
C LYS A 107 -1.35 -34.45 16.52
N ASN A 108 -0.97 -33.80 15.42
CA ASN A 108 0.41 -33.83 14.94
C ASN A 108 1.11 -32.47 14.94
N ILE A 109 0.37 -31.36 14.91
CA ILE A 109 0.91 -30.01 14.71
C ILE A 109 0.86 -29.15 15.97
N ALA A 110 -0.23 -29.22 16.73
CA ALA A 110 -0.50 -28.28 17.83
C ALA A 110 0.61 -28.25 18.89
N HIS A 111 1.22 -29.40 19.20
CA HIS A 111 2.34 -29.49 20.14
C HIS A 111 3.59 -28.75 19.65
N ASP A 112 3.94 -28.89 18.36
CA ASP A 112 5.14 -28.28 17.77
C ASP A 112 5.00 -26.75 17.70
N LEU A 113 3.77 -26.24 17.68
CA LEU A 113 3.49 -24.80 17.76
C LEU A 113 3.72 -24.24 19.18
N GLU A 114 3.57 -25.05 20.23
CA GLU A 114 3.68 -24.61 21.62
C GLU A 114 5.05 -24.89 22.24
N SER A 115 5.73 -25.94 21.78
CA SER A 115 6.99 -26.39 22.35
C SER A 115 8.18 -25.57 21.87
N ASN A 116 9.07 -25.21 22.80
CA ASN A 116 10.38 -24.61 22.51
C ASN A 116 11.50 -25.66 22.39
N GLU A 117 11.20 -26.93 22.64
CA GLU A 117 12.18 -28.04 22.63
C GLU A 117 12.22 -28.79 21.30
N VAL A 118 11.30 -28.48 20.38
CA VAL A 118 11.24 -29.09 19.05
C VAL A 118 12.21 -28.41 18.07
N HIS A 119 12.62 -29.16 17.05
CA HIS A 119 13.49 -28.64 16.01
C HIS A 119 12.85 -27.41 15.30
N PRO A 120 13.59 -26.31 15.03
CA PRO A 120 13.02 -25.09 14.45
C PRO A 120 12.26 -25.31 13.14
N ILE A 121 12.68 -26.27 12.31
CA ILE A 121 11.96 -26.61 11.07
C ILE A 121 10.55 -27.14 11.36
N LEU A 122 10.36 -27.95 12.42
CA LEU A 122 9.02 -28.42 12.79
C LEU A 122 8.13 -27.30 13.34
N GLN A 123 8.72 -26.32 14.03
CA GLN A 123 7.98 -25.11 14.43
C GLN A 123 7.53 -24.32 13.20
N VAL A 124 8.42 -24.17 12.21
CA VAL A 124 8.10 -23.53 10.93
C VAL A 124 7.03 -24.31 10.18
N ASP A 125 7.10 -25.64 10.13
CA ASP A 125 6.08 -26.48 9.51
C ASP A 125 4.72 -26.32 10.20
N ALA A 126 4.71 -26.22 11.53
CA ALA A 126 3.49 -25.99 12.28
C ALA A 126 2.86 -24.62 11.99
N ILE A 127 3.67 -23.57 11.94
CA ILE A 127 3.24 -22.22 11.57
C ILE A 127 2.75 -22.19 10.10
N LYS A 128 3.49 -22.82 9.18
CA LYS A 128 3.14 -22.93 7.76
C LYS A 128 1.87 -23.72 7.54
N TYR A 129 1.57 -24.69 8.40
CA TYR A 129 0.30 -25.41 8.36
C TYR A 129 -0.88 -24.47 8.62
N ILE A 130 -0.80 -23.63 9.65
CA ILE A 130 -1.81 -22.59 9.94
C ILE A 130 -1.90 -21.62 8.78
N PHE A 131 -0.76 -21.11 8.30
CA PHE A 131 -0.71 -20.27 7.11
C PHE A 131 -1.47 -20.93 5.95
N THR A 132 -1.18 -22.17 5.62
CA THR A 132 -1.75 -22.85 4.45
C THR A 132 -3.26 -23.08 4.58
N PHE A 133 -3.69 -23.59 5.74
CA PHE A 133 -5.06 -24.06 5.98
C PHE A 133 -5.96 -23.06 6.73
N ARG A 134 -5.55 -21.79 6.87
CA ARG A 134 -6.31 -20.76 7.61
C ARG A 134 -7.78 -20.60 7.19
N ASN A 135 -8.13 -20.82 5.92
CA ASN A 135 -9.53 -20.72 5.46
C ASN A 135 -10.38 -21.95 5.82
N GLN A 136 -9.76 -23.02 6.32
CA GLN A 136 -10.43 -24.24 6.75
C GLN A 136 -10.72 -24.23 8.25
N LEU A 137 -10.19 -23.24 8.98
CA LEU A 137 -10.36 -23.08 10.41
C LEU A 137 -11.43 -22.03 10.70
N THR A 138 -12.15 -22.22 11.81
CA THR A 138 -13.10 -21.23 12.32
C THR A 138 -12.37 -20.02 12.91
N LYS A 139 -13.06 -18.86 12.98
CA LYS A 139 -12.52 -17.64 13.60
C LYS A 139 -12.00 -17.90 15.02
N ASP A 140 -12.76 -18.62 15.85
CA ASP A 140 -12.40 -18.93 17.23
C ASP A 140 -11.12 -19.79 17.32
N GLN A 141 -10.99 -20.80 16.45
CA GLN A 141 -9.78 -21.61 16.38
C GLN A 141 -8.57 -20.76 15.99
N LEU A 142 -8.72 -19.86 15.02
CA LEU A 142 -7.64 -18.98 14.60
C LEU A 142 -7.27 -17.96 15.69
N LEU A 143 -8.23 -17.42 16.44
CA LEU A 143 -7.97 -16.51 17.56
C LEU A 143 -7.07 -17.16 18.63
N ILE A 144 -7.28 -18.45 18.91
CA ILE A 144 -6.45 -19.22 19.87
C ILE A 144 -4.99 -19.36 19.37
N THR A 145 -4.76 -19.31 18.06
CA THR A 145 -3.40 -19.40 17.49
C THR A 145 -2.61 -18.11 17.60
N ILE A 146 -3.28 -16.94 17.64
CA ILE A 146 -2.60 -15.63 17.62
C ILE A 146 -1.62 -15.48 18.80
N PRO A 147 -2.00 -15.72 20.08
CA PRO A 147 -1.05 -15.65 21.20
C PRO A 147 0.16 -16.57 21.04
N ARG A 148 -0.05 -17.75 20.45
CA ARG A 148 1.02 -18.73 20.22
C ARG A 148 2.01 -18.24 19.18
N LEU A 149 1.51 -17.66 18.09
CA LEU A 149 2.34 -17.01 17.07
C LEU A 149 3.11 -15.81 17.64
N ILE A 150 2.50 -15.04 18.56
CA ILE A 150 3.15 -13.92 19.25
C ILE A 150 4.30 -14.40 20.15
N ASN A 151 4.16 -15.56 20.79
CA ASN A 151 5.23 -16.13 21.64
C ASN A 151 6.49 -16.45 20.86
N HIS A 152 6.36 -16.79 19.57
CA HIS A 152 7.52 -17.03 18.69
C HIS A 152 8.26 -15.76 18.28
N LEU A 153 7.65 -14.57 18.44
CA LEU A 153 8.26 -13.27 18.16
C LEU A 153 9.16 -12.84 19.33
N GLU A 154 10.28 -13.52 19.50
CA GLU A 154 11.31 -13.21 20.50
C GLU A 154 12.69 -13.12 19.85
N VAL A 155 13.55 -12.27 20.39
CA VAL A 155 14.92 -12.05 19.88
C VAL A 155 15.75 -13.34 19.87
N ASN A 156 15.49 -14.25 20.81
CA ASN A 156 16.20 -15.51 20.92
C ASN A 156 15.60 -16.64 20.06
N SER A 157 14.46 -16.41 19.41
CA SER A 157 13.86 -17.40 18.51
C SER A 157 14.66 -17.50 17.20
N ASN A 158 14.56 -18.65 16.54
CA ASN A 158 15.12 -18.81 15.21
C ASN A 158 14.51 -17.79 14.21
N VAL A 159 15.35 -17.25 13.32
CA VAL A 159 14.97 -16.20 12.37
C VAL A 159 13.81 -16.62 11.47
N VAL A 160 13.84 -17.84 10.96
CA VAL A 160 12.79 -18.36 10.08
C VAL A 160 11.49 -18.54 10.86
N VAL A 161 11.55 -18.99 12.11
CA VAL A 161 10.39 -19.20 13.00
C VAL A 161 9.65 -17.89 13.27
N TYR A 162 10.34 -16.85 13.76
CA TYR A 162 9.68 -15.57 14.04
C TYR A 162 9.21 -14.88 12.76
N THR A 163 9.92 -15.08 11.64
CA THR A 163 9.55 -14.48 10.34
C THR A 163 8.26 -15.12 9.83
N TYR A 164 8.15 -16.46 9.85
CA TYR A 164 6.92 -17.15 9.50
C TYR A 164 5.76 -16.84 10.44
N SER A 165 6.04 -16.62 11.72
CA SER A 165 5.04 -16.18 12.69
C SER A 165 4.46 -14.82 12.31
N ALA A 166 5.32 -13.84 11.99
CA ALA A 166 4.90 -12.52 11.52
C ALA A 166 4.12 -12.59 10.19
N ILE A 167 4.57 -13.41 9.23
CA ILE A 167 3.85 -13.63 7.96
C ILE A 167 2.47 -14.23 8.21
N THR A 168 2.39 -15.22 9.09
CA THR A 168 1.13 -15.91 9.38
C THR A 168 0.15 -14.97 10.04
N ILE A 169 0.58 -14.20 11.04
CA ILE A 169 -0.24 -13.15 11.66
C ILE A 169 -0.71 -12.15 10.60
N GLU A 170 0.17 -11.66 9.73
CA GLU A 170 -0.20 -10.74 8.63
C GLU A 170 -1.28 -11.34 7.72
N LYS A 171 -1.18 -12.64 7.41
CA LYS A 171 -2.18 -13.35 6.61
C LYS A 171 -3.50 -13.53 7.32
N LEU A 172 -3.50 -13.90 8.61
CA LEU A 172 -4.72 -14.02 9.38
C LEU A 172 -5.48 -12.69 9.40
N LEU A 173 -4.79 -11.59 9.69
CA LEU A 173 -5.39 -10.25 9.74
C LEU A 173 -5.81 -9.68 8.37
N SER A 174 -5.38 -10.29 7.26
CA SER A 174 -5.81 -9.92 5.90
C SER A 174 -6.87 -10.85 5.31
N MET A 175 -7.33 -11.86 6.07
CA MET A 175 -8.39 -12.74 5.63
C MET A 175 -9.70 -11.98 5.44
N THR A 176 -10.42 -12.35 4.39
CA THR A 176 -11.76 -11.85 4.11
C THR A 176 -12.73 -13.01 3.98
N ASN A 177 -13.96 -12.81 4.42
CA ASN A 177 -15.01 -13.79 4.31
C ASN A 177 -15.60 -13.78 2.90
N PHE A 178 -15.28 -14.80 2.11
CA PHE A 178 -15.79 -14.98 0.74
C PHE A 178 -17.31 -15.09 0.65
N SER A 179 -17.96 -15.62 1.69
CA SER A 179 -19.42 -15.79 1.72
C SER A 179 -20.18 -14.51 2.10
N GLN A 180 -19.49 -13.56 2.76
CA GLN A 180 -20.07 -12.31 3.26
C GLN A 180 -19.45 -11.10 2.56
N GLY A 181 -19.40 -11.12 1.23
CA GLY A 181 -19.01 -9.96 0.44
C GLY A 181 -17.59 -9.44 0.71
N HIS A 182 -16.66 -10.34 1.06
CA HIS A 182 -15.26 -10.02 1.36
C HIS A 182 -15.04 -9.09 2.57
N GLN A 183 -15.94 -9.11 3.56
CA GLN A 183 -15.68 -8.43 4.83
C GLN A 183 -14.49 -9.06 5.58
N PRO A 184 -13.70 -8.29 6.36
CA PRO A 184 -12.60 -8.82 7.16
C PRO A 184 -13.07 -9.93 8.10
N VAL A 185 -12.28 -11.00 8.25
CA VAL A 185 -12.57 -12.08 9.22
C VAL A 185 -12.28 -11.63 10.65
N PHE A 186 -11.21 -10.84 10.82
CA PHE A 186 -10.83 -10.22 12.08
C PHE A 186 -11.10 -8.73 12.00
N ASP A 187 -11.72 -8.19 13.04
CA ASP A 187 -11.92 -6.76 13.22
C ASP A 187 -11.03 -6.20 14.33
N LYS A 188 -11.12 -4.88 14.53
CA LYS A 188 -10.32 -4.15 15.51
C LYS A 188 -10.54 -4.60 16.95
N ASN A 189 -11.73 -5.08 17.31
CA ASN A 189 -12.03 -5.54 18.67
C ASN A 189 -11.43 -6.92 18.94
N ASP A 190 -11.37 -7.79 17.92
CA ASP A 190 -10.78 -9.12 18.04
C ASP A 190 -9.29 -9.05 18.40
N ILE A 191 -8.59 -8.06 17.85
CA ILE A 191 -7.13 -7.95 17.97
C ILE A 191 -6.66 -7.01 19.07
N GLU A 192 -7.55 -6.16 19.60
CA GLU A 192 -7.25 -5.15 20.61
C GLU A 192 -6.36 -5.69 21.76
N PRO A 193 -6.62 -6.88 22.36
CA PRO A 193 -5.81 -7.39 23.45
C PRO A 193 -4.36 -7.73 23.07
N PHE A 194 -4.09 -7.89 21.77
CA PHE A 194 -2.82 -8.37 21.24
C PHE A 194 -1.99 -7.26 20.60
N VAL A 195 -2.56 -6.08 20.32
CA VAL A 195 -1.89 -4.99 19.57
C VAL A 195 -0.58 -4.57 20.22
N THR A 196 -0.60 -4.15 21.49
CA THR A 196 0.61 -3.66 22.18
C THR A 196 1.68 -4.74 22.28
N PRO A 197 1.40 -5.96 22.80
CA PRO A 197 2.40 -7.04 22.85
C PRO A 197 3.01 -7.37 21.49
N LEU A 198 2.19 -7.42 20.44
CA LEU A 198 2.62 -7.75 19.09
C LEU A 198 3.52 -6.66 18.51
N LEU A 199 3.12 -5.39 18.59
CA LEU A 199 3.94 -4.27 18.12
C LEU A 199 5.27 -4.20 18.88
N THR A 200 5.26 -4.31 20.22
CA THR A 200 6.48 -4.28 21.04
C THR A 200 7.47 -5.36 20.59
N LYS A 201 7.00 -6.60 20.41
CA LYS A 201 7.85 -7.71 19.96
C LYS A 201 8.41 -7.51 18.56
N LEU A 202 7.58 -7.06 17.61
CA LEU A 202 8.00 -6.79 16.24
C LEU A 202 9.03 -5.65 16.18
N PHE A 203 8.83 -4.55 16.92
CA PHE A 203 9.79 -3.47 16.98
C PHE A 203 11.10 -3.90 17.66
N ASN A 204 11.05 -4.70 18.72
CA ASN A 204 12.26 -5.25 19.34
C ASN A 204 13.09 -6.08 18.34
N LEU A 205 12.43 -6.95 17.55
CA LEU A 205 13.10 -7.75 16.51
C LEU A 205 13.73 -6.90 15.40
N ILE A 206 13.13 -5.76 15.04
CA ILE A 206 13.71 -4.86 14.03
C ILE A 206 14.86 -4.05 14.65
N LEU A 207 14.64 -3.47 15.83
CA LEU A 207 15.56 -2.52 16.48
C LEU A 207 16.77 -3.20 17.12
N MET A 208 16.76 -4.53 17.32
CA MET A 208 17.95 -5.27 17.77
C MET A 208 19.15 -5.09 16.82
N ASN A 209 18.89 -4.83 15.53
CA ASN A 209 19.92 -4.61 14.51
C ASN A 209 20.24 -3.12 14.26
N SER A 210 19.72 -2.20 15.10
CA SER A 210 19.87 -0.74 14.91
C SER A 210 21.29 -0.22 14.95
N THR A 211 22.20 -0.94 15.62
CA THR A 211 23.62 -0.60 15.73
C THR A 211 24.52 -1.38 14.78
N THR A 212 23.97 -2.37 14.06
CA THR A 212 24.74 -3.25 13.17
C THR A 212 24.99 -2.57 11.84
N SER A 213 23.96 -2.40 11.01
CA SER A 213 24.03 -1.71 9.73
C SER A 213 22.63 -1.35 9.23
N PRO A 214 22.47 -0.31 8.38
CA PRO A 214 21.20 0.04 7.75
C PRO A 214 20.55 -1.12 6.99
N GLU A 215 21.38 -1.92 6.30
CA GLU A 215 20.95 -3.05 5.48
C GLU A 215 20.45 -4.20 6.34
N LYS A 216 21.16 -4.52 7.44
CA LYS A 216 20.73 -5.58 8.35
C LYS A 216 19.44 -5.22 9.08
N LEU A 217 19.26 -3.95 9.44
CA LEU A 217 18.00 -3.48 10.03
C LEU A 217 16.81 -3.61 9.05
N ALA A 218 17.03 -3.32 7.78
CA ALA A 218 15.99 -3.38 6.74
C ALA A 218 15.85 -4.77 6.08
N GLU A 219 16.61 -5.77 6.51
CA GLU A 219 16.72 -7.07 5.83
C GLU A 219 15.38 -7.81 5.79
N ASN A 220 14.62 -7.78 6.88
CA ASN A 220 13.38 -8.55 7.04
C ASN A 220 12.12 -7.69 6.85
N GLU A 221 11.64 -7.57 5.61
CA GLU A 221 10.43 -6.81 5.27
C GLU A 221 9.15 -7.38 5.88
N PHE A 222 9.14 -8.66 6.25
CA PHE A 222 7.94 -9.33 6.75
C PHE A 222 7.54 -8.84 8.13
N LEU A 223 8.52 -8.46 8.97
CA LEU A 223 8.27 -7.85 10.28
C LEU A 223 7.56 -6.49 10.12
N MET A 224 8.10 -5.61 9.27
CA MET A 224 7.50 -4.30 9.03
C MET A 224 6.14 -4.41 8.33
N LYS A 225 5.97 -5.39 7.44
CA LYS A 225 4.66 -5.69 6.84
C LYS A 225 3.64 -6.12 7.89
N CYS A 226 4.04 -6.93 8.87
CA CYS A 226 3.18 -7.33 9.97
C CYS A 226 2.79 -6.13 10.83
N ILE A 227 3.75 -5.25 11.19
CA ILE A 227 3.46 -3.97 11.89
C ILE A 227 2.41 -3.17 11.12
N MET A 228 2.63 -2.92 9.82
CA MET A 228 1.71 -2.19 8.96
C MET A 228 0.31 -2.82 8.95
N ARG A 229 0.21 -4.15 8.89
CA ARG A 229 -1.07 -4.87 8.91
C ARG A 229 -1.78 -4.74 10.26
N VAL A 230 -1.06 -4.86 11.37
CA VAL A 230 -1.61 -4.70 12.72
C VAL A 230 -2.18 -3.29 12.89
N LEU A 231 -1.41 -2.27 12.51
CA LEU A 231 -1.83 -0.87 12.53
C LEU A 231 -3.05 -0.61 11.63
N ASN A 232 -3.14 -1.27 10.47
CA ASN A 232 -4.32 -1.15 9.62
C ASN A 232 -5.56 -1.80 10.23
N THR A 233 -5.39 -2.88 11.00
CA THR A 233 -6.51 -3.67 11.54
C THR A 233 -7.03 -3.07 12.85
N CYS A 234 -6.17 -2.46 13.68
CA CYS A 234 -6.61 -1.84 14.93
C CYS A 234 -7.24 -0.45 14.72
N GLU A 235 -7.04 0.14 13.54
CA GLU A 235 -7.63 1.40 13.12
C GLU A 235 -7.47 2.51 14.17
N ASP A 236 -8.58 3.06 14.65
CA ASP A 236 -8.73 4.15 15.61
C ASP A 236 -8.64 3.72 17.09
N LEU A 237 -8.68 2.42 17.40
CA LEU A 237 -8.58 1.93 18.80
C LEU A 237 -7.18 2.06 19.40
N PHE A 238 -6.14 2.08 18.57
CA PHE A 238 -4.77 2.20 19.06
C PHE A 238 -4.45 3.63 19.51
N SER A 239 -4.02 3.81 20.76
CA SER A 239 -3.79 5.12 21.38
C SER A 239 -2.32 5.55 21.44
N GLU A 240 -1.36 4.61 21.53
CA GLU A 240 0.07 4.89 21.70
C GLU A 240 0.79 5.29 20.39
N ARG A 241 0.14 6.10 19.55
CA ARG A 241 0.58 6.40 18.18
C ARG A 241 1.91 7.16 18.11
N VAL A 242 2.12 8.13 19.00
CA VAL A 242 3.29 9.03 18.97
C VAL A 242 4.58 8.24 19.19
N THR A 243 4.59 7.32 20.15
CA THR A 243 5.73 6.44 20.40
C THR A 243 6.08 5.59 19.18
N ILE A 244 5.08 5.08 18.46
CA ILE A 244 5.30 4.30 17.24
C ILE A 244 5.78 5.20 16.09
N ILE A 245 5.24 6.42 15.97
CA ILE A 245 5.72 7.40 14.99
C ILE A 245 7.22 7.68 15.20
N ASP A 246 7.63 7.96 16.44
CA ASP A 246 9.03 8.25 16.77
C ASP A 246 9.94 7.06 16.46
N GLN A 247 9.52 5.82 16.76
CA GLN A 247 10.26 4.60 16.41
C GLN A 247 10.40 4.40 14.89
N LEU A 248 9.31 4.63 14.13
CA LEU A 248 9.35 4.51 12.67
C LEU A 248 10.25 5.60 12.05
N LEU A 249 10.23 6.83 12.57
CA LEU A 249 11.11 7.90 12.12
C LEU A 249 12.58 7.60 12.45
N GLN A 250 12.86 7.00 13.61
CA GLN A 250 14.21 6.51 13.94
C GLN A 250 14.68 5.43 12.96
N ILE A 251 13.82 4.47 12.61
CA ILE A 251 14.09 3.45 11.60
C ILE A 251 14.39 4.08 10.24
N LEU A 252 13.58 5.05 9.80
CA LEU A 252 13.82 5.77 8.55
C LEU A 252 15.16 6.52 8.58
N LYS A 253 15.49 7.19 9.67
CA LYS A 253 16.77 7.90 9.82
C LYS A 253 17.98 6.97 9.73
N ILE A 254 17.90 5.76 10.28
CA ILE A 254 18.99 4.78 10.20
C ILE A 254 19.10 4.23 8.77
N THR A 255 17.97 3.84 8.19
CA THR A 255 17.93 3.21 6.85
C THR A 255 18.19 4.19 5.71
N ALA A 256 17.92 5.49 5.90
CA ALA A 256 18.22 6.56 4.95
C ALA A 256 19.71 6.63 4.58
N LYS A 257 20.60 6.19 5.47
CA LYS A 257 22.05 6.11 5.19
C LYS A 257 22.39 5.15 4.05
N ASN A 258 21.61 4.07 3.88
CA ASN A 258 21.70 3.16 2.75
C ASN A 258 20.38 2.40 2.54
N PRO A 259 19.43 2.95 1.76
CA PRO A 259 18.16 2.29 1.46
C PRO A 259 18.39 1.02 0.63
N SER A 260 18.22 -0.15 1.24
CA SER A 260 18.59 -1.45 0.64
C SER A 260 17.39 -2.35 0.32
N ASN A 261 16.29 -2.24 1.07
CA ASN A 261 15.09 -3.08 0.88
C ASN A 261 13.85 -2.21 0.60
N PRO A 262 13.40 -2.06 -0.67
CA PRO A 262 12.29 -1.19 -1.01
C PRO A 262 10.95 -1.67 -0.43
N LYS A 263 10.76 -2.98 -0.21
CA LYS A 263 9.54 -3.51 0.44
C LYS A 263 9.49 -3.06 1.89
N PHE A 264 10.61 -3.15 2.61
CA PHE A 264 10.72 -2.68 3.99
C PHE A 264 10.43 -1.17 4.09
N SER A 265 11.09 -0.35 3.27
CA SER A 265 10.87 1.10 3.25
C SER A 265 9.42 1.46 2.94
N HIS A 266 8.81 0.80 1.96
CA HIS A 266 7.39 0.98 1.64
C HIS A 266 6.49 0.72 2.85
N TYR A 267 6.65 -0.43 3.52
CA TYR A 267 5.83 -0.77 4.69
C TYR A 267 6.08 0.15 5.89
N THR A 268 7.28 0.72 6.04
CA THR A 268 7.57 1.74 7.08
C THR A 268 6.78 3.02 6.81
N PHE A 269 6.78 3.53 5.57
CA PHE A 269 6.02 4.72 5.21
C PHE A 269 4.51 4.49 5.25
N GLU A 270 4.02 3.33 4.82
CA GLU A 270 2.61 2.95 4.97
C GLU A 270 2.19 2.89 6.45
N SER A 271 3.05 2.35 7.32
CA SER A 271 2.79 2.34 8.77
C SER A 271 2.63 3.75 9.34
N LEU A 272 3.50 4.70 8.95
CA LEU A 272 3.35 6.11 9.31
C LEU A 272 2.03 6.69 8.79
N ALA A 273 1.71 6.45 7.52
CA ALA A 273 0.48 6.95 6.91
C ALA A 273 -0.79 6.44 7.63
N LEU A 274 -0.81 5.15 8.03
CA LEU A 274 -1.92 4.57 8.78
C LEU A 274 -2.07 5.20 10.18
N LEU A 275 -0.96 5.46 10.87
CA LEU A 275 -0.98 6.11 12.18
C LEU A 275 -1.61 7.50 12.09
N PHE A 276 -1.21 8.31 11.09
CA PHE A 276 -1.79 9.62 10.86
C PHE A 276 -3.24 9.55 10.40
N LYS A 277 -3.58 8.58 9.53
CA LYS A 277 -4.93 8.37 9.03
C LYS A 277 -5.92 8.10 10.14
N TYR A 278 -5.68 7.06 10.91
CA TYR A 278 -6.61 6.65 11.95
C TYR A 278 -6.54 7.58 13.17
N GLY A 279 -5.37 8.14 13.49
CA GLY A 279 -5.26 9.13 14.57
C GLY A 279 -6.04 10.42 14.30
N ALA A 280 -6.06 10.89 13.05
CA ALA A 280 -6.88 12.04 12.64
C ALA A 280 -8.39 11.71 12.54
N GLN A 281 -8.75 10.45 12.27
CA GLN A 281 -10.14 9.99 12.33
C GLN A 281 -10.66 9.92 13.77
N GLN A 282 -9.80 9.51 14.71
CA GLN A 282 -10.11 9.44 16.14
C GLN A 282 -10.34 10.82 16.76
N ASP A 283 -9.39 11.75 16.58
CA ASP A 283 -9.55 13.17 16.93
C ASP A 283 -8.77 14.03 15.92
N PRO A 284 -9.44 14.89 15.13
CA PRO A 284 -8.79 15.79 14.20
C PRO A 284 -7.72 16.69 14.82
N LYS A 285 -7.77 16.97 16.13
CA LYS A 285 -6.75 17.77 16.82
C LYS A 285 -5.38 17.09 16.92
N ASN A 286 -5.35 15.76 16.86
CA ASN A 286 -4.11 14.99 16.93
C ASN A 286 -3.13 15.33 15.80
N ILE A 287 -3.64 15.84 14.67
CA ILE A 287 -2.80 16.20 13.52
C ILE A 287 -1.72 17.22 13.87
N ASN A 288 -1.99 18.14 14.80
CA ASN A 288 -1.03 19.15 15.24
C ASN A 288 0.20 18.47 15.88
N GLN A 289 -0.05 17.53 16.80
CA GLN A 289 1.00 16.77 17.46
C GLN A 289 1.79 15.92 16.47
N TYR A 290 1.10 15.28 15.52
CA TYR A 290 1.78 14.46 14.51
C TYR A 290 2.66 15.29 13.57
N ILE A 291 2.22 16.49 13.20
CA ILE A 291 3.02 17.44 12.43
C ILE A 291 4.28 17.84 13.20
N GLU A 292 4.16 18.18 14.48
CA GLU A 292 5.29 18.57 15.34
C GLU A 292 6.35 17.47 15.44
N HIS A 293 5.94 16.21 15.57
CA HIS A 293 6.85 15.07 15.66
C HIS A 293 7.42 14.63 14.30
N ALA A 294 6.58 14.55 13.25
CA ALA A 294 6.97 13.92 11.99
C ALA A 294 7.74 14.83 11.04
N ILE A 295 7.36 16.11 10.96
CA ILE A 295 7.93 17.03 9.98
C ILE A 295 9.46 17.14 10.10
N PRO A 296 10.06 17.33 11.29
CA PRO A 296 11.52 17.45 11.39
C PRO A 296 12.25 16.26 10.76
N GLY A 297 11.85 15.03 11.08
CA GLY A 297 12.46 13.82 10.52
C GLY A 297 12.22 13.66 9.01
N LEU A 298 11.05 14.08 8.53
CA LEU A 298 10.73 14.07 7.10
C LEU A 298 11.56 15.10 6.31
N LEU A 299 11.81 16.29 6.87
CA LEU A 299 12.67 17.29 6.24
C LEU A 299 14.14 16.88 6.25
N ASP A 300 14.61 16.22 7.31
CA ASP A 300 15.96 15.66 7.36
C ASP A 300 16.18 14.73 6.15
N ILE A 301 15.23 13.83 5.87
CA ILE A 301 15.26 12.93 4.69
C ILE A 301 15.33 13.71 3.37
N LEU A 302 14.56 14.80 3.23
CA LEU A 302 14.63 15.63 2.02
C LEU A 302 15.97 16.36 1.90
N SER A 303 16.56 16.79 3.02
CA SER A 303 17.82 17.52 3.04
C SER A 303 19.03 16.64 2.73
N GLU A 304 18.96 15.36 3.11
CA GLU A 304 19.96 14.33 2.78
C GLU A 304 19.83 13.81 1.33
N ASP A 305 18.80 14.25 0.59
CA ASP A 305 18.53 13.90 -0.81
C ASP A 305 18.42 12.39 -1.10
N VAL A 306 17.82 11.64 -0.15
CA VAL A 306 17.61 10.19 -0.27
C VAL A 306 16.45 9.89 -1.22
N GLN A 307 16.77 9.75 -2.52
CA GLN A 307 15.79 9.68 -3.62
C GLN A 307 14.73 8.58 -3.46
N GLU A 308 15.07 7.44 -2.84
CA GLU A 308 14.16 6.33 -2.60
C GLU A 308 13.00 6.73 -1.67
N TYR A 309 13.23 7.71 -0.78
CA TYR A 309 12.30 8.11 0.28
C TYR A 309 11.53 9.37 -0.08
N VAL A 310 12.12 10.25 -0.90
CA VAL A 310 11.54 11.52 -1.32
C VAL A 310 10.07 11.41 -1.80
N PRO A 311 9.67 10.45 -2.67
CA PRO A 311 8.27 10.30 -3.09
C PRO A 311 7.30 10.05 -1.92
N TYR A 312 7.71 9.25 -0.94
CA TYR A 312 6.88 8.93 0.23
C TYR A 312 6.79 10.12 1.16
N THR A 313 7.91 10.79 1.39
CA THR A 313 7.98 12.00 2.21
C THR A 313 7.03 13.07 1.70
N PHE A 314 7.01 13.35 0.39
CA PHE A 314 6.06 14.32 -0.17
C PHE A 314 4.59 13.91 -0.01
N GLN A 315 4.28 12.61 -0.15
CA GLN A 315 2.91 12.12 0.04
C GLN A 315 2.44 12.25 1.49
N ILE A 316 3.31 11.99 2.47
CA ILE A 316 3.00 12.16 3.89
C ILE A 316 2.83 13.65 4.23
N LEU A 317 3.75 14.51 3.79
CA LEU A 317 3.63 15.96 4.00
C LEU A 317 2.31 16.50 3.41
N ALA A 318 1.96 16.07 2.20
CA ALA A 318 0.70 16.45 1.57
C ALA A 318 -0.51 15.99 2.40
N TYR A 319 -0.52 14.73 2.85
CA TYR A 319 -1.59 14.18 3.68
C TYR A 319 -1.74 14.91 5.02
N LEU A 320 -0.63 15.19 5.71
CA LEU A 320 -0.66 15.93 6.97
C LEU A 320 -1.27 17.31 6.79
N LEU A 321 -0.92 18.03 5.73
CA LEU A 321 -1.48 19.34 5.42
C LEU A 321 -2.96 19.29 5.01
N GLU A 322 -3.36 18.27 4.23
CA GLU A 322 -4.77 18.03 3.85
C GLU A 322 -5.68 17.85 5.07
N LYS A 323 -5.14 17.32 6.18
CA LYS A 323 -5.85 17.15 7.45
C LYS A 323 -5.66 18.31 8.43
N TYR A 324 -4.73 19.21 8.17
CA TYR A 324 -4.46 20.35 9.03
C TYR A 324 -5.55 21.43 8.89
N PRO A 325 -6.11 21.95 10.00
CA PRO A 325 -7.20 22.93 9.93
C PRO A 325 -6.80 24.19 9.17
N LYS A 326 -7.56 24.56 8.13
CA LYS A 326 -7.34 25.81 7.36
C LYS A 326 -7.40 27.07 8.23
N SER A 327 -8.22 27.05 9.30
CA SER A 327 -8.34 28.15 10.25
C SER A 327 -7.05 28.48 11.01
N SER A 328 -6.10 27.55 11.07
CA SER A 328 -4.81 27.75 11.73
C SER A 328 -3.78 28.46 10.84
N GLY A 329 -4.12 28.71 9.56
CA GLY A 329 -3.20 29.25 8.56
C GLY A 329 -2.17 28.21 8.09
N LEU A 330 -1.48 28.52 6.99
CA LEU A 330 -0.44 27.65 6.45
C LEU A 330 0.79 27.64 7.39
N PRO A 331 1.28 26.48 7.87
CA PRO A 331 2.47 26.43 8.72
C PRO A 331 3.73 26.91 8.01
N GLU A 332 4.65 27.52 8.76
CA GLU A 332 5.82 28.20 8.18
C GLU A 332 6.78 27.28 7.43
N THR A 333 6.87 26.02 7.87
CA THR A 333 7.60 24.98 7.16
C THR A 333 7.05 24.75 5.75
N TYR A 334 5.73 24.77 5.54
CA TYR A 334 5.18 24.58 4.20
C TYR A 334 5.43 25.80 3.32
N LYS A 335 5.41 27.02 3.89
CA LYS A 335 5.75 28.24 3.16
C LYS A 335 7.19 28.21 2.64
N SER A 336 8.14 27.76 3.45
CA SER A 336 9.55 27.66 3.04
C SER A 336 9.78 26.60 1.95
N LEU A 337 8.91 25.60 1.84
CA LEU A 337 8.96 24.57 0.79
C LEU A 337 8.43 25.05 -0.58
N ILE A 338 7.61 26.10 -0.65
CA ILE A 338 6.95 26.52 -1.91
C ILE A 338 7.96 26.79 -3.02
N GLN A 339 8.96 27.64 -2.78
CA GLN A 339 9.95 27.98 -3.80
C GLN A 339 10.80 26.77 -4.24
N PRO A 340 11.39 25.97 -3.33
CA PRO A 340 12.09 24.74 -3.70
C PRO A 340 11.25 23.78 -4.54
N LEU A 341 9.97 23.57 -4.20
CA LEU A 341 9.08 22.65 -4.92
C LEU A 341 8.76 23.10 -6.35
N MET A 342 8.85 24.39 -6.65
CA MET A 342 8.67 24.92 -8.01
C MET A 342 9.96 24.98 -8.82
N SER A 343 11.12 24.65 -8.23
CA SER A 343 12.40 24.61 -8.95
C SER A 343 12.40 23.53 -10.02
N PRO A 344 12.84 23.79 -11.26
CA PRO A 344 12.88 22.78 -12.32
C PRO A 344 13.67 21.50 -11.97
N SER A 345 14.64 21.58 -11.07
CA SER A 345 15.48 20.44 -10.66
C SER A 345 14.67 19.31 -10.02
N VAL A 346 13.69 19.63 -9.16
CA VAL A 346 12.93 18.60 -8.43
C VAL A 346 11.97 17.82 -9.34
N TRP A 347 11.62 18.38 -10.51
CA TRP A 347 10.72 17.79 -11.49
C TRP A 347 11.41 16.85 -12.49
N GLN A 348 12.74 16.70 -12.41
CA GLN A 348 13.49 15.79 -13.28
C GLN A 348 13.33 14.33 -12.84
N PHE A 349 13.05 14.09 -11.56
CA PHE A 349 12.88 12.77 -10.97
C PHE A 349 11.44 12.27 -11.15
N LYS A 350 11.23 11.36 -12.11
CA LYS A 350 9.89 10.85 -12.48
C LYS A 350 9.11 10.27 -11.30
N GLY A 351 9.80 9.62 -10.35
CA GLY A 351 9.18 9.05 -9.15
C GLY A 351 8.62 10.10 -8.19
N ASN A 352 9.17 11.33 -8.20
CA ASN A 352 8.79 12.40 -7.28
C ASN A 352 7.57 13.19 -7.78
N ILE A 353 7.33 13.21 -9.10
CA ILE A 353 6.28 14.01 -9.75
C ILE A 353 4.90 13.86 -9.08
N PRO A 354 4.39 12.65 -8.79
CA PRO A 354 3.07 12.50 -8.17
C PRO A 354 3.02 13.13 -6.76
N GLY A 355 4.06 12.90 -5.96
CA GLY A 355 4.17 13.41 -4.60
C GLY A 355 4.30 14.93 -4.54
N ILE A 356 5.19 15.51 -5.36
CA ILE A 356 5.39 16.97 -5.45
C ILE A 356 4.10 17.65 -5.93
N THR A 357 3.44 17.08 -6.95
CA THR A 357 2.18 17.63 -7.47
C THR A 357 1.11 17.64 -6.38
N ARG A 358 0.94 16.52 -5.66
CA ARG A 358 -0.02 16.44 -4.55
C ARG A 358 0.31 17.48 -3.49
N LEU A 359 1.56 17.59 -3.05
CA LEU A 359 1.97 18.56 -2.02
C LEU A 359 1.72 20.02 -2.45
N LEU A 360 2.07 20.40 -3.68
CA LEU A 360 1.79 21.76 -4.17
C LEU A 360 0.29 22.06 -4.22
N ILE A 361 -0.52 21.09 -4.66
CA ILE A 361 -1.98 21.22 -4.64
C ILE A 361 -2.48 21.39 -3.20
N SER A 362 -2.01 20.56 -2.26
CA SER A 362 -2.40 20.68 -0.85
C SER A 362 -2.03 22.03 -0.25
N ILE A 363 -0.85 22.58 -0.57
CA ILE A 363 -0.43 23.92 -0.12
C ILE A 363 -1.34 25.00 -0.72
N LEU A 364 -1.59 24.93 -2.03
CA LEU A 364 -2.44 25.87 -2.76
C LEU A 364 -3.88 25.88 -2.25
N GLU A 365 -4.45 24.71 -1.96
CA GLU A 365 -5.80 24.57 -1.44
C GLU A 365 -5.91 25.01 0.03
N HIS A 366 -4.83 24.91 0.79
CA HIS A 366 -4.78 25.35 2.18
C HIS A 366 -4.78 26.87 2.27
N ASP A 367 -3.86 27.52 1.54
CA ASP A 367 -3.78 28.98 1.48
C ASP A 367 -3.28 29.48 0.11
N PRO A 368 -4.18 29.91 -0.80
CA PRO A 368 -3.79 30.40 -2.13
C PRO A 368 -3.19 31.81 -2.11
N THR A 369 -3.30 32.56 -1.00
CA THR A 369 -2.85 33.96 -0.93
C THR A 369 -1.34 34.07 -1.10
N PHE A 370 -0.58 33.12 -0.53
CA PHE A 370 0.87 33.05 -0.65
C PHE A 370 1.35 32.91 -2.10
N PHE A 371 0.57 32.28 -2.98
CA PHE A 371 0.94 32.18 -4.39
C PHE A 371 0.77 33.49 -5.14
N VAL A 372 -0.15 34.34 -4.70
CA VAL A 372 -0.47 35.62 -5.33
C VAL A 372 0.45 36.72 -4.80
N GLU A 373 0.50 36.90 -3.48
CA GLU A 373 1.20 38.02 -2.84
C GLU A 373 2.71 37.95 -3.02
N ALA A 374 3.28 36.74 -3.01
CA ALA A 374 4.72 36.52 -3.19
C ALA A 374 5.15 36.38 -4.66
N ASN A 375 4.25 36.64 -5.63
CA ASN A 375 4.48 36.49 -7.07
C ASN A 375 4.94 35.07 -7.48
N HIS A 376 4.48 34.04 -6.76
CA HIS A 376 4.80 32.63 -7.01
C HIS A 376 3.87 32.00 -8.06
N LEU A 377 2.79 32.68 -8.46
CA LEU A 377 1.86 32.22 -9.48
C LEU A 377 2.52 31.96 -10.83
N THR A 378 3.46 32.82 -11.26
CA THR A 378 4.16 32.62 -12.55
C THR A 378 5.03 31.36 -12.54
N PRO A 379 5.90 31.12 -11.54
CA PRO A 379 6.58 29.84 -11.37
C PRO A 379 5.65 28.62 -11.35
N LEU A 380 4.53 28.69 -10.62
CA LEU A 380 3.56 27.60 -10.55
C LEU A 380 2.93 27.28 -11.91
N LEU A 381 2.61 28.30 -12.71
CA LEU A 381 2.15 28.13 -14.08
C LEU A 381 3.24 27.57 -15.00
N GLY A 382 4.51 27.86 -14.73
CA GLY A 382 5.65 27.23 -15.39
C GLY A 382 5.74 25.72 -15.12
N VAL A 383 5.48 25.30 -13.88
CA VAL A 383 5.37 23.88 -13.51
C VAL A 383 4.23 23.21 -14.28
N PHE A 384 3.04 23.82 -14.30
CA PHE A 384 1.91 23.35 -15.10
C PHE A 384 2.28 23.16 -16.57
N GLN A 385 2.92 24.17 -17.18
CA GLN A 385 3.35 24.11 -18.58
C GLN A 385 4.30 22.92 -18.84
N ASN A 386 5.24 22.69 -17.92
CA ASN A 386 6.19 21.57 -18.03
C ASN A 386 5.49 20.20 -17.93
N LEU A 387 4.58 20.03 -16.97
CA LEU A 387 3.82 18.80 -16.79
C LEU A 387 2.92 18.50 -18.01
N LEU A 388 2.21 19.51 -18.50
CA LEU A 388 1.29 19.40 -19.64
C LEU A 388 2.01 19.04 -20.94
N ALA A 389 3.26 19.50 -21.12
CA ALA A 389 4.05 19.18 -22.30
C ALA A 389 4.39 17.67 -22.40
N SER A 390 4.51 16.98 -21.26
CA SER A 390 4.86 15.57 -21.18
C SER A 390 3.65 14.64 -21.35
N LYS A 391 3.71 13.71 -22.31
CA LYS A 391 2.69 12.65 -22.48
C LYS A 391 2.54 11.74 -21.25
N ALA A 392 3.58 11.61 -20.43
CA ALA A 392 3.55 10.79 -19.22
C ALA A 392 2.85 11.54 -18.07
N ASN A 393 3.09 12.86 -17.97
CA ASN A 393 2.78 13.65 -16.79
C ASN A 393 1.60 14.62 -16.97
N ASP A 394 1.01 14.66 -18.17
CA ASP A 394 -0.13 15.53 -18.51
C ASP A 394 -1.29 15.45 -17.51
N ILE A 395 -1.53 14.29 -16.90
CA ILE A 395 -2.50 14.09 -15.82
C ILE A 395 -2.25 15.03 -14.64
N TYR A 396 -1.01 15.11 -14.17
CA TYR A 396 -0.60 15.96 -13.06
C TYR A 396 -0.67 17.45 -13.45
N GLY A 397 -0.45 17.76 -14.73
CA GLY A 397 -0.65 19.11 -15.26
C GLY A 397 -2.12 19.53 -15.19
N PHE A 398 -3.05 18.62 -15.50
CA PHE A 398 -4.49 18.88 -15.35
C PHE A 398 -4.89 19.01 -13.88
N ASP A 399 -4.41 18.14 -12.99
CA ASP A 399 -4.72 18.20 -11.56
C ASP A 399 -4.26 19.55 -10.97
N LEU A 400 -3.04 20.00 -11.33
CA LEU A 400 -2.49 21.27 -10.87
C LEU A 400 -3.27 22.48 -11.41
N VAL A 401 -3.52 22.57 -12.72
CA VAL A 401 -4.23 23.72 -13.29
C VAL A 401 -5.68 23.78 -12.83
N GLN A 402 -6.32 22.63 -12.59
CA GLN A 402 -7.64 22.58 -12.00
C GLN A 402 -7.62 23.23 -10.62
N SER A 403 -6.70 22.83 -9.74
CA SER A 403 -6.60 23.41 -8.40
C SER A 403 -6.28 24.91 -8.44
N ILE A 404 -5.43 25.37 -9.38
CA ILE A 404 -5.16 26.80 -9.61
C ILE A 404 -6.45 27.55 -9.95
N LEU A 405 -7.23 27.08 -10.93
CA LEU A 405 -8.46 27.75 -11.36
C LEU A 405 -9.55 27.74 -10.29
N LEU A 406 -9.58 26.74 -9.41
CA LEU A 406 -10.57 26.63 -8.35
C LEU A 406 -10.24 27.49 -7.12
N ASN A 407 -8.95 27.67 -6.78
CA ASN A 407 -8.54 28.27 -5.50
C ASN A 407 -7.98 29.69 -5.62
N VAL A 408 -7.26 30.03 -6.70
CA VAL A 408 -6.65 31.36 -6.85
C VAL A 408 -7.70 32.37 -7.30
N PRO A 409 -7.84 33.54 -6.64
CA PRO A 409 -8.83 34.55 -7.03
C PRO A 409 -8.78 34.88 -8.52
N LEU A 410 -9.94 34.87 -9.20
CA LEU A 410 -10.01 35.07 -10.65
C LEU A 410 -9.39 36.40 -11.10
N SER A 411 -9.47 37.45 -10.28
CA SER A 411 -8.83 38.76 -10.56
C SER A 411 -7.33 38.64 -10.80
N SER A 412 -6.64 37.82 -10.01
CA SER A 412 -5.21 37.54 -10.16
C SER A 412 -4.90 36.62 -11.34
N LEU A 413 -5.85 35.76 -11.73
CA LEU A 413 -5.71 34.83 -12.86
C LEU A 413 -6.01 35.46 -14.22
N GLN A 414 -6.81 36.53 -14.29
CA GLN A 414 -7.25 37.16 -15.54
C GLN A 414 -6.12 37.34 -16.58
N PRO A 415 -4.92 37.83 -16.24
CA PRO A 415 -3.83 38.01 -17.21
C PRO A 415 -3.31 36.69 -17.82
N TYR A 416 -3.56 35.55 -17.17
CA TYR A 416 -3.00 34.25 -17.51
C TYR A 416 -3.99 33.30 -18.19
N LEU A 417 -5.32 33.53 -18.03
CA LEU A 417 -6.37 32.61 -18.51
C LEU A 417 -6.23 32.27 -20.01
N SER A 418 -6.01 33.27 -20.86
CA SER A 418 -5.84 33.05 -22.31
C SER A 418 -4.59 32.21 -22.62
N ASN A 419 -3.49 32.40 -21.88
CA ASN A 419 -2.29 31.59 -22.07
C ASN A 419 -2.49 30.15 -21.58
N ILE A 420 -3.18 29.94 -20.45
CA ILE A 420 -3.53 28.61 -19.93
C ILE A 420 -4.33 27.84 -20.98
N ALA A 421 -5.40 28.45 -21.49
CA ALA A 421 -6.22 27.85 -22.54
C ALA A 421 -5.39 27.55 -23.80
N ARG A 422 -4.55 28.49 -24.24
CA ARG A 422 -3.69 28.31 -25.41
C ARG A 422 -2.73 27.13 -25.26
N LEU A 423 -2.13 26.93 -24.08
CA LEU A 423 -1.22 25.80 -23.82
C LEU A 423 -1.95 24.45 -23.94
N ILE A 424 -3.12 24.32 -23.31
CA ILE A 424 -3.96 23.10 -23.37
C ILE A 424 -4.36 22.81 -24.83
N LEU A 425 -4.82 23.84 -25.55
CA LEU A 425 -5.31 23.70 -26.91
C LEU A 425 -4.19 23.43 -27.92
N THR A 426 -3.02 24.05 -27.74
CA THR A 426 -1.83 23.73 -28.53
C THR A 426 -1.43 22.27 -28.35
N ARG A 427 -1.52 21.76 -27.12
CA ARG A 427 -1.22 20.36 -26.81
C ARG A 427 -2.25 19.40 -27.42
N LEU A 428 -3.53 19.78 -27.41
CA LEU A 428 -4.63 19.07 -28.08
C LEU A 428 -4.42 19.02 -29.61
N GLN A 429 -3.91 20.10 -30.21
CA GLN A 429 -3.69 20.18 -31.65
C GLN A 429 -2.44 19.41 -32.11
N LYS A 430 -1.29 19.63 -31.44
CA LYS A 430 0.01 19.18 -31.96
C LYS A 430 0.38 17.74 -31.62
N SER A 431 -0.08 17.18 -30.49
CA SER A 431 0.47 15.90 -30.01
C SER A 431 -0.51 15.05 -29.19
N ARG A 432 -1.82 15.21 -29.38
CA ARG A 432 -2.87 14.57 -28.57
C ARG A 432 -2.69 13.06 -28.38
N THR A 433 -3.17 12.57 -27.24
CA THR A 433 -3.34 11.15 -26.91
C THR A 433 -4.76 10.93 -26.43
N ASP A 434 -5.28 9.71 -26.49
CA ASP A 434 -6.63 9.41 -25.98
C ASP A 434 -6.77 9.72 -24.49
N LYS A 435 -5.70 9.44 -23.71
CA LYS A 435 -5.61 9.82 -22.30
C LYS A 435 -5.77 11.32 -22.11
N PHE A 436 -5.05 12.12 -22.91
CA PHE A 436 -5.12 13.58 -22.85
C PHE A 436 -6.53 14.10 -23.17
N VAL A 437 -7.15 13.60 -24.25
CA VAL A 437 -8.51 14.01 -24.64
C VAL A 437 -9.52 13.70 -23.53
N LYS A 438 -9.46 12.49 -22.95
CA LYS A 438 -10.33 12.11 -21.83
C LYS A 438 -10.12 13.03 -20.62
N ARG A 439 -8.86 13.29 -20.24
CA ARG A 439 -8.54 14.18 -19.10
C ARG A 439 -8.94 15.62 -19.35
N PHE A 440 -8.75 16.15 -20.55
CA PHE A 440 -9.22 17.48 -20.93
C PHE A 440 -10.74 17.62 -20.77
N ILE A 441 -11.50 16.60 -21.18
CA ILE A 441 -12.95 16.61 -21.05
C ILE A 441 -13.38 16.52 -19.58
N VAL A 442 -12.75 15.63 -18.80
CA VAL A 442 -12.99 15.55 -17.35
C VAL A 442 -12.69 16.89 -16.67
N PHE A 443 -11.58 17.54 -17.03
CA PHE A 443 -11.22 18.87 -16.53
C PHE A 443 -12.30 19.92 -16.81
N LEU A 444 -12.81 20.01 -18.05
CA LEU A 444 -13.91 20.92 -18.38
C LEU A 444 -15.18 20.59 -17.58
N ASN A 445 -15.47 19.30 -17.41
CA ASN A 445 -16.64 18.87 -16.67
C ASN A 445 -16.56 19.29 -15.20
N VAL A 446 -15.42 19.04 -14.54
CA VAL A 446 -15.21 19.41 -13.14
C VAL A 446 -15.42 20.91 -12.94
N LEU A 447 -14.86 21.76 -13.81
CA LEU A 447 -15.06 23.21 -13.72
C LEU A 447 -16.53 23.61 -13.83
N THR A 448 -17.27 23.00 -14.76
CA THR A 448 -18.68 23.32 -15.01
C THR A 448 -19.60 22.94 -13.85
N THR A 449 -19.28 21.85 -13.15
CA THR A 449 -20.13 21.25 -12.11
C THR A 449 -19.62 21.46 -10.68
N VAL A 450 -18.57 22.26 -10.47
CA VAL A 450 -17.90 22.33 -9.17
C VAL A 450 -18.82 22.85 -8.06
N ASN A 451 -19.77 23.73 -8.37
CA ASN A 451 -20.81 24.19 -7.44
C ASN A 451 -21.73 23.07 -6.93
N LEU A 452 -21.81 21.94 -7.63
CA LEU A 452 -22.59 20.77 -7.21
C LEU A 452 -21.83 19.88 -6.22
N SER A 453 -20.55 20.16 -5.97
CA SER A 453 -19.75 19.40 -5.02
C SER A 453 -19.92 19.89 -3.58
N ASP A 454 -19.81 18.98 -2.62
CA ASP A 454 -19.86 19.31 -1.19
C ASP A 454 -18.65 20.17 -0.75
N VAL A 455 -17.57 20.15 -1.54
CA VAL A 455 -16.34 20.91 -1.30
C VAL A 455 -16.45 22.27 -1.97
N LYS A 456 -16.47 23.35 -1.19
CA LYS A 456 -16.47 24.71 -1.72
C LYS A 456 -15.06 25.27 -1.84
N TYR A 457 -14.63 25.49 -3.07
CA TYR A 457 -13.43 26.24 -3.45
C TYR A 457 -13.74 27.73 -3.65
N THR A 458 -12.70 28.58 -3.60
CA THR A 458 -12.79 30.04 -3.76
C THR A 458 -13.63 30.48 -4.97
N ASN A 459 -13.43 29.83 -6.12
CA ASN A 459 -14.08 30.22 -7.36
C ASN A 459 -15.25 29.33 -7.76
N SER A 460 -15.76 28.47 -6.85
CA SER A 460 -16.75 27.43 -7.20
C SER A 460 -17.93 28.01 -7.97
N ASP A 461 -18.53 29.10 -7.49
CA ASP A 461 -19.69 29.71 -8.14
C ASP A 461 -19.32 30.44 -9.45
N ALA A 462 -18.12 31.03 -9.51
CA ALA A 462 -17.69 31.86 -10.64
C ALA A 462 -17.20 31.05 -11.85
N VAL A 463 -16.69 29.84 -11.63
CA VAL A 463 -16.24 28.94 -12.71
C VAL A 463 -17.30 27.91 -13.11
N SER A 464 -18.35 27.77 -12.30
CA SER A 464 -19.46 26.86 -12.59
C SER A 464 -20.32 27.35 -13.75
N GLY A 465 -20.99 26.41 -14.41
CA GLY A 465 -21.78 26.67 -15.62
C GLY A 465 -20.93 26.74 -16.89
N GLY A 466 -21.62 26.74 -18.04
CA GLY A 466 -20.98 26.71 -19.36
C GLY A 466 -20.25 28.00 -19.73
N ASP A 467 -20.65 29.14 -19.15
CA ASP A 467 -20.16 30.45 -19.55
C ASP A 467 -18.66 30.63 -19.32
N PHE A 468 -18.15 30.19 -18.16
CA PHE A 468 -16.72 30.32 -17.85
C PHE A 468 -15.86 29.50 -18.82
N ILE A 469 -16.21 28.23 -19.07
CA ILE A 469 -15.44 27.40 -20.00
C ILE A 469 -15.55 27.91 -21.44
N MET A 470 -16.71 28.45 -21.84
CA MET A 470 -16.90 29.08 -23.14
C MET A 470 -16.00 30.30 -23.29
N GLN A 471 -15.98 31.18 -22.29
CA GLN A 471 -15.11 32.36 -22.27
C GLN A 471 -13.63 31.97 -22.27
N LEU A 472 -13.24 30.99 -21.45
CA LEU A 472 -11.86 30.50 -21.36
C LEU A 472 -11.36 29.98 -22.71
N ILE A 473 -12.13 29.14 -23.38
CA ILE A 473 -11.76 28.57 -24.68
C ILE A 473 -11.79 29.63 -25.79
N ASN A 474 -12.83 30.47 -25.83
CA ASN A 474 -12.96 31.50 -26.85
C ASN A 474 -11.95 32.66 -26.68
N SER A 475 -11.32 32.80 -25.50
CA SER A 475 -10.21 33.74 -25.27
C SER A 475 -8.96 33.47 -26.10
N VAL A 476 -8.85 32.27 -26.70
CA VAL A 476 -7.75 31.91 -27.62
C VAL A 476 -8.15 32.25 -29.05
N GLN A 477 -9.37 31.88 -29.44
CA GLN A 477 -9.95 32.17 -30.74
C GLN A 477 -11.48 32.11 -30.63
N SER A 478 -12.17 33.13 -31.15
CA SER A 478 -13.64 33.17 -31.15
C SER A 478 -14.24 31.98 -31.92
N GLY A 479 -15.28 31.37 -31.35
CA GLY A 479 -16.00 30.23 -31.93
C GLY A 479 -15.32 28.86 -31.73
N LEU A 480 -14.15 28.82 -31.09
CA LEU A 480 -13.39 27.58 -30.90
C LEU A 480 -14.10 26.59 -29.97
N PHE A 481 -14.88 27.06 -29.00
CA PHE A 481 -15.65 26.19 -28.10
C PHE A 481 -16.61 25.27 -28.86
N GLY A 482 -17.38 25.79 -29.82
CA GLY A 482 -18.32 24.98 -30.61
C GLY A 482 -17.62 23.87 -31.42
N GLN A 483 -16.42 24.14 -31.92
CA GLN A 483 -15.61 23.14 -32.62
C GLN A 483 -15.12 22.04 -31.66
N ILE A 484 -14.69 22.41 -30.46
CA ILE A 484 -14.22 21.45 -29.45
C ILE A 484 -15.37 20.58 -28.94
N TYR A 485 -16.52 21.20 -28.66
CA TYR A 485 -17.72 20.53 -28.20
C TYR A 485 -18.16 19.44 -29.19
N SER A 486 -18.31 19.80 -30.46
CA SER A 486 -18.74 18.89 -31.54
C SER A 486 -17.72 17.81 -31.88
N SER A 487 -16.42 18.17 -31.92
CA SER A 487 -15.36 17.27 -32.37
C SER A 487 -14.84 16.33 -31.29
N PHE A 488 -14.85 16.76 -30.02
CA PHE A 488 -14.24 16.01 -28.92
C PHE A 488 -15.24 15.66 -27.81
N MET A 489 -16.00 16.61 -27.25
CA MET A 489 -16.85 16.35 -26.09
C MET A 489 -17.99 15.36 -26.42
N LEU A 490 -18.74 15.62 -27.50
CA LEU A 490 -19.83 14.73 -27.92
C LEU A 490 -19.33 13.32 -28.27
N ARG A 491 -18.24 13.20 -29.02
CA ARG A 491 -17.72 11.89 -29.44
C ARG A 491 -17.22 11.06 -28.25
N THR A 492 -16.50 11.70 -27.34
CA THR A 492 -15.91 11.00 -26.17
C THR A 492 -16.97 10.57 -25.17
N SER A 493 -18.15 11.20 -25.16
CA SER A 493 -19.26 10.84 -24.27
C SER A 493 -19.71 9.38 -24.39
N SER A 494 -19.61 8.82 -25.60
CA SER A 494 -19.96 7.43 -25.89
C SER A 494 -18.89 6.41 -25.46
N VAL A 495 -17.66 6.87 -25.18
CA VAL A 495 -16.45 6.03 -25.00
C VAL A 495 -15.88 6.12 -23.57
N LEU A 496 -16.41 6.98 -22.70
CA LEU A 496 -15.99 7.02 -21.29
C LEU A 496 -16.46 5.76 -20.56
N ALA A 497 -15.48 4.96 -20.10
CA ALA A 497 -15.72 3.76 -19.32
C ALA A 497 -15.98 4.04 -17.83
N ASN A 498 -15.45 5.16 -17.29
CA ASN A 498 -15.66 5.55 -15.90
C ASN A 498 -17.07 6.15 -15.71
N LEU A 499 -17.86 5.57 -14.82
CA LEU A 499 -19.26 5.97 -14.58
C LEU A 499 -19.40 7.37 -13.97
N GLN A 500 -18.45 7.78 -13.11
CA GLN A 500 -18.45 9.10 -12.49
C GLN A 500 -18.14 10.18 -13.53
N ASP A 501 -17.12 9.97 -14.36
CA ASP A 501 -16.78 10.88 -15.46
C ASP A 501 -17.94 11.00 -16.48
N LYS A 502 -18.63 9.89 -16.75
CA LYS A 502 -19.80 9.86 -17.64
C LYS A 502 -20.98 10.64 -17.05
N LYS A 503 -21.25 10.51 -15.75
CA LYS A 503 -22.28 11.30 -15.04
C LYS A 503 -21.98 12.80 -15.14
N LEU A 504 -20.74 13.20 -14.86
CA LEU A 504 -20.30 14.59 -14.94
C LEU A 504 -20.44 15.16 -16.36
N LEU A 505 -20.04 14.38 -17.37
CA LEU A 505 -20.17 14.81 -18.76
C LEU A 505 -21.63 14.99 -19.20
N ILE A 506 -22.54 14.10 -18.80
CA ILE A 506 -23.97 14.23 -19.11
C ILE A 506 -24.53 15.52 -18.49
N LEU A 507 -24.15 15.84 -17.25
CA LEU A 507 -24.56 17.10 -16.61
C LEU A 507 -24.09 18.32 -17.40
N VAL A 508 -22.83 18.30 -17.86
CA VAL A 508 -22.26 19.39 -18.68
C VAL A 508 -22.98 19.54 -20.02
N LEU A 509 -23.30 18.44 -20.69
CA LEU A 509 -24.05 18.47 -21.96
C LEU A 509 -25.48 19.02 -21.81
N VAL A 510 -26.02 19.03 -20.59
CA VAL A 510 -27.35 19.60 -20.29
C VAL A 510 -27.23 21.07 -19.87
N CYS A 511 -26.12 21.48 -19.26
CA CYS A 511 -25.88 22.85 -18.79
C CYS A 511 -25.27 23.78 -19.86
N CYS A 512 -24.67 23.24 -20.91
CA CYS A 512 -24.02 23.94 -22.03
C CYS A 512 -24.73 23.63 -23.33
#